data_AF-A0A1Q9RWS0-F1
#
_entry.id   AF-A0A1Q9RWS0-F1
#
_cell.length_a   1.000
_cell.length_b   1.000
_cell.length_c   1.000
_cell.angle_alpha   90.00
_cell.angle_beta   90.00
_cell.angle_gamma   90.00
#
_symmetry.space_group_name_H-M   'P 1'
#
loop_
_entity.id
_entity.type
_entity.pdbx_description
1 polymer ?
#
loop_
_entity_poly.entity_id
_entity_poly.type
_entity_poly.pdbx_seq_one_letter_code
_entity_poly.pdbx_strand_id
1 'polypeptide(L)'
;MDPFGTAELRSAVLSAWADSPTRFREDANAEEDLRLGGYADAWFVELAQNAADAARAAGVAGRVRVEVRDGELAIANIGAPLTPPGSRRSHRCARPPSATTSGPSAGSVSGSRPYSRSRTLRGC
;
A
#
# COMPACT_ATOMS: atom_id res chain seq x y z
N MET A 1 -1.55 -2.88 -28.05
CA MET A 1 -1.83 -1.54 -27.48
C MET A 1 -1.57 -1.63 -25.98
N ASP A 2 -0.92 -0.64 -25.37
CA ASP A 2 -0.68 -0.56 -23.91
C ASP A 2 -1.73 0.37 -23.30
N PRO A 3 -2.94 -0.11 -22.97
CA PRO A 3 -4.04 0.75 -22.52
C PRO A 3 -3.75 1.46 -21.20
N PHE A 4 -2.79 0.97 -20.42
CA PHE A 4 -2.46 1.50 -19.09
C PHE A 4 -1.17 2.34 -19.08
N GLY A 5 -0.49 2.50 -20.22
CA GLY A 5 0.78 3.22 -20.30
C GLY A 5 1.87 2.61 -19.40
N THR A 6 1.86 1.29 -19.23
CA THR A 6 2.82 0.56 -18.41
C THR A 6 4.27 0.74 -18.86
N ALA A 7 4.51 0.91 -20.17
CA ALA A 7 5.84 1.17 -20.70
C ALA A 7 6.37 2.55 -20.30
N GLU A 8 5.53 3.58 -20.38
CA GLU A 8 5.87 4.95 -19.96
C GLU A 8 6.08 5.01 -18.44
N LEU A 9 5.21 4.35 -17.67
CA LEU A 9 5.34 4.26 -16.21
C LEU A 9 6.67 3.59 -15.83
N ARG A 10 7.03 2.48 -16.49
CA ARG A 10 8.31 1.80 -16.29
C ARG A 10 9.48 2.74 -16.57
N SER A 11 9.45 3.45 -17.70
CA SER A 11 10.51 4.39 -18.06
C SER A 11 10.67 5.51 -17.02
N ALA A 12 9.56 6.05 -16.52
CA ALA A 12 9.59 7.11 -15.51
C ALA A 12 10.15 6.62 -14.16
N VAL A 13 9.81 5.41 -13.73
CA VAL A 13 10.35 4.79 -12.51
C VAL A 13 11.85 4.57 -12.64
N LEU A 14 12.30 3.98 -13.76
CA LEU A 14 13.72 3.73 -13.99
C LEU A 14 14.54 5.02 -14.05
N SER A 15 14.01 6.08 -14.67
CA SER A 15 14.65 7.41 -14.63
C SER A 15 14.78 7.92 -13.20
N ALA A 16 13.70 7.84 -12.41
CA ALA A 16 13.72 8.31 -11.03
C ALA A 16 14.71 7.54 -10.13
N TRP A 17 14.91 6.25 -10.38
CA TRP A 17 15.92 5.44 -9.70
C TRP A 17 17.34 5.78 -10.13
N ALA A 18 17.56 5.99 -11.44
CA ALA A 18 18.85 6.44 -11.95
C ALA A 18 19.26 7.81 -11.38
N ASP A 19 18.28 8.72 -11.23
CA ASP A 19 18.50 10.07 -10.73
C ASP A 19 18.63 10.15 -9.20
N SER A 20 18.16 9.12 -8.46
CA SER A 20 18.16 9.12 -6.98
C SER A 20 18.44 7.73 -6.38
N PRO A 21 19.70 7.46 -5.97
CA PRO A 21 20.07 6.23 -5.25
C PRO A 21 19.37 6.05 -3.90
N THR A 22 18.89 7.14 -3.28
CA THR A 22 18.09 7.06 -2.05
C THR A 22 16.71 6.51 -2.35
N ARG A 23 16.04 7.03 -3.37
CA ARG A 23 14.71 6.55 -3.79
C ARG A 23 14.74 5.10 -4.20
N PHE A 24 15.76 4.69 -4.94
CA PHE A 24 15.98 3.28 -5.28
C PHE A 24 16.08 2.39 -4.02
N ARG A 25 16.86 2.81 -3.02
CA ARG A 25 17.00 2.04 -1.77
C ARG A 25 15.70 1.99 -0.96
N GLU A 26 14.94 3.07 -0.93
CA GLU A 26 13.63 3.10 -0.26
C GLU A 26 12.64 2.14 -0.92
N ASP A 27 12.55 2.15 -2.24
CA ASP A 27 11.68 1.24 -3.00
C ASP A 27 12.14 -0.23 -2.86
N ALA A 28 13.45 -0.49 -2.87
CA ALA A 28 14.01 -1.83 -2.66
C ALA A 28 13.79 -2.35 -1.23
N ASN A 29 13.91 -1.49 -0.22
CA ASN A 29 13.60 -1.86 1.17
C ASN A 29 12.10 -2.16 1.32
N ALA A 30 11.23 -1.37 0.68
CA ALA A 30 9.80 -1.65 0.68
C ALA A 30 9.50 -3.00 0.03
N GLU A 31 10.18 -3.37 -1.06
CA GLU A 31 10.04 -4.68 -1.70
C GLU A 31 10.51 -5.83 -0.78
N GLU A 32 11.64 -5.67 -0.09
CA GLU A 32 12.13 -6.67 0.87
C GLU A 32 11.20 -6.82 2.08
N ASP A 33 10.65 -5.72 2.59
CA ASP A 33 9.64 -5.73 3.66
C ASP A 33 8.37 -6.49 3.21
N LEU A 34 7.94 -6.32 1.96
CA LEU A 34 6.83 -7.08 1.38
C LEU A 34 7.17 -8.58 1.31
N ARG A 35 8.39 -8.92 0.87
CA ARG A 35 8.87 -10.31 0.76
C ARG A 35 8.94 -11.01 2.12
N LEU A 36 9.30 -10.26 3.17
CA LEU A 36 9.40 -10.76 4.55
C LEU A 36 8.05 -10.80 5.27
N GLY A 37 6.96 -10.47 4.59
CA GLY A 37 5.60 -10.59 5.13
C GLY A 37 5.12 -9.36 5.91
N GLY A 38 5.82 -8.22 5.81
CA GLY A 38 5.44 -6.98 6.50
C GLY A 38 4.05 -6.45 6.18
N TYR A 39 3.42 -6.95 5.10
CA TYR A 39 2.04 -6.64 4.70
C TYR A 39 1.13 -7.86 4.59
N ALA A 40 1.60 -9.07 4.93
CA ALA A 40 0.85 -10.32 4.76
C ALA A 40 -0.57 -10.25 5.36
N ASP A 41 -0.69 -9.63 6.54
CA ASP A 41 -1.95 -9.52 7.28
C ASP A 41 -2.96 -8.54 6.63
N ALA A 42 -2.49 -7.65 5.75
CA ALA A 42 -3.30 -6.59 5.14
C ALA A 42 -3.72 -6.90 3.70
N TRP A 43 -2.96 -7.69 2.93
CA TRP A 43 -3.19 -7.90 1.49
C TRP A 43 -4.60 -8.35 1.15
N PHE A 44 -5.15 -9.30 1.92
CA PHE A 44 -6.50 -9.79 1.69
C PHE A 44 -7.54 -8.66 1.87
N VAL A 45 -7.38 -7.84 2.90
CA VAL A 45 -8.28 -6.72 3.21
C VAL A 45 -8.19 -5.66 2.12
N GLU A 46 -6.99 -5.27 1.72
CA GLU A 46 -6.76 -4.25 0.69
C GLU A 46 -7.33 -4.68 -0.67
N LEU A 47 -7.11 -5.93 -1.07
CA LEU A 47 -7.65 -6.46 -2.32
C LEU A 47 -9.19 -6.59 -2.26
N ALA A 48 -9.76 -6.98 -1.12
CA ALA A 48 -11.20 -7.00 -0.91
C ALA A 48 -11.81 -5.59 -0.96
N GLN A 49 -11.13 -4.59 -0.40
CA GLN A 49 -11.53 -3.18 -0.46
C GLN A 49 -11.53 -2.66 -1.90
N ASN A 50 -10.47 -2.94 -2.67
CA ASN A 50 -10.42 -2.60 -4.09
C ASN A 50 -11.58 -3.21 -4.88
N ALA A 51 -11.94 -4.46 -4.59
CA ALA A 51 -13.08 -5.10 -5.21
C ALA A 51 -14.42 -4.48 -4.79
N ALA A 52 -14.56 -4.08 -3.52
CA ALA A 52 -15.74 -3.38 -3.04
C ALA A 52 -15.90 -2.00 -3.69
N ASP A 53 -14.81 -1.24 -3.84
CA ASP A 53 -14.81 0.05 -4.52
C ASP A 53 -15.18 -0.08 -6.00
N ALA A 54 -14.69 -1.12 -6.68
CA ALA A 54 -15.06 -1.42 -8.06
C ALA A 54 -16.56 -1.75 -8.18
N ALA A 55 -17.12 -2.56 -7.28
CA ALA A 55 -18.54 -2.87 -7.27
C ALA A 55 -19.42 -1.64 -7.00
N ARG A 56 -18.99 -0.79 -6.05
CA ARG A 56 -19.64 0.49 -5.74
C ARG A 56 -19.66 1.42 -6.94
N ALA A 57 -18.54 1.52 -7.67
CA ALA A 57 -18.44 2.34 -8.88
C ALA A 57 -19.34 1.83 -10.01
N ALA A 58 -19.57 0.52 -10.11
CA ALA A 58 -20.47 -0.07 -11.09
C ALA A 58 -21.95 -0.12 -10.65
N GLY A 59 -22.26 0.21 -9.39
CA GLY A 59 -23.63 0.13 -8.86
C GLY A 59 -24.15 -1.31 -8.75
N VAL A 60 -23.26 -2.30 -8.65
CA VAL A 60 -23.62 -3.73 -8.56
C VAL A 60 -23.33 -4.28 -7.17
N ALA A 61 -23.99 -5.39 -6.81
CA ALA A 61 -23.64 -6.13 -5.60
C ALA A 61 -22.21 -6.68 -5.71
N GLY A 62 -21.40 -6.44 -4.68
CA GLY A 62 -20.03 -6.93 -4.61
C GLY A 62 -19.97 -8.45 -4.61
N ARG A 63 -19.31 -9.03 -5.60
CA ARG A 63 -18.92 -10.44 -5.62
C ARG A 63 -17.45 -10.55 -5.96
N VAL A 64 -16.74 -11.38 -5.21
CA VAL A 64 -15.34 -11.70 -5.44
C VAL A 64 -15.14 -13.20 -5.56
N ARG A 65 -14.21 -13.59 -6.43
CA ARG A 65 -13.61 -14.92 -6.44
C ARG A 65 -12.20 -14.78 -5.90
N VAL A 66 -11.87 -15.59 -4.92
CA VAL A 66 -10.54 -15.65 -4.30
C VAL A 66 -9.93 -17.00 -4.61
N GLU A 67 -8.67 -16.99 -5.02
CA GLU A 67 -7.94 -18.19 -5.40
C GLU A 67 -6.50 -18.07 -4.93
N VAL A 68 -5.97 -19.11 -4.30
CA VAL A 68 -4.55 -19.22 -3.94
C VAL A 68 -3.95 -20.36 -4.75
N ARG A 69 -2.95 -20.05 -5.58
CA ARG A 69 -2.24 -21.04 -6.42
C ARG A 69 -0.77 -20.71 -6.45
N ASP A 70 0.07 -21.71 -6.22
CA ASP A 70 1.54 -21.59 -6.30
C ASP A 70 2.13 -20.43 -5.46
N GLY A 71 1.49 -20.11 -4.33
CA GLY A 71 1.89 -19.00 -3.46
C GLY A 71 1.39 -17.62 -3.89
N GLU A 72 0.58 -17.54 -4.95
CA GLU A 72 -0.06 -16.31 -5.43
C GLU A 72 -1.52 -16.24 -4.95
N LEU A 73 -1.92 -15.07 -4.43
CA LEU A 73 -3.31 -14.74 -4.10
C LEU A 73 -3.94 -13.94 -5.25
N ALA A 74 -4.89 -14.55 -5.95
CA ALA A 74 -5.67 -13.91 -6.99
C ALA A 74 -7.07 -13.55 -6.49
N ILE A 75 -7.48 -12.28 -6.67
CA ILE A 75 -8.84 -11.80 -6.38
C ILE A 75 -9.46 -11.20 -7.63
N ALA A 76 -10.54 -11.81 -8.12
CA ALA A 76 -11.32 -11.32 -9.25
C ALA A 76 -12.67 -10.76 -8.79
N ASN A 77 -13.14 -9.66 -9.39
CA ASN A 77 -14.42 -9.02 -9.06
C ASN A 77 -15.21 -8.67 -10.33
N ILE A 78 -16.53 -8.46 -10.18
CA ILE A 78 -17.46 -8.08 -11.26
C ILE A 78 -17.77 -6.58 -11.30
N GLY A 79 -16.94 -5.77 -10.63
CA GLY A 79 -17.10 -4.33 -10.54
C GLY A 79 -16.64 -3.57 -11.79
N ALA A 80 -16.53 -2.26 -11.66
CA ALA A 80 -16.08 -1.40 -12.75
C ALA A 80 -14.69 -1.84 -13.26
N PRO A 81 -14.47 -1.84 -14.59
CA PRO A 81 -13.18 -2.21 -15.16
C PRO A 81 -12.09 -1.24 -14.72
N LEU A 82 -10.86 -1.74 -14.62
CA LEU A 82 -9.68 -0.90 -14.38
C LEU A 82 -9.58 0.17 -15.48
N THR A 83 -9.43 1.42 -15.05
CA THR A 83 -9.23 2.56 -15.95
C THR A 83 -7.77 3.02 -15.89
N PRO A 84 -7.22 3.61 -16.96
CA PRO A 84 -5.83 4.11 -16.98
C PRO A 84 -5.46 5.12 -15.87
N PRO A 85 -6.37 5.99 -15.39
CA PRO A 85 -6.10 6.79 -14.19
C PRO A 85 -6.03 5.97 -12.90
N GLY A 86 -6.78 4.86 -12.82
CA GLY A 86 -6.83 3.96 -11.68
C GLY A 86 -5.54 3.14 -11.48
N SER A 87 -4.89 2.70 -12.57
CA SER A 87 -3.62 1.94 -12.50
C SER A 87 -2.50 2.75 -11.82
N ARG A 88 -2.43 4.06 -12.10
CA ARG A 88 -1.42 4.96 -11.49
C ARG A 88 -1.60 5.17 -9.98
N ARG A 89 -2.81 5.00 -9.43
CA ARG A 89 -3.05 5.13 -7.98
C ARG A 89 -2.63 3.88 -7.20
N SER A 90 -2.67 2.70 -7.81
CA SER A 90 -2.37 1.42 -7.15
C SER A 90 -0.89 1.25 -6.77
N HIS A 91 0.02 2.05 -7.35
CA HIS A 91 1.46 2.01 -7.05
C HIS A 91 1.90 3.03 -5.99
N ARG A 92 0.97 3.74 -5.35
CA ARG A 92 1.33 4.66 -4.25
C ARG A 92 1.35 3.88 -2.94
N CYS A 93 2.52 3.87 -2.28
CA CYS A 93 2.73 3.31 -0.94
C CYS A 93 1.49 3.45 -0.06
N ALA A 94 0.90 2.32 0.29
CA ALA A 94 -0.07 2.25 1.36
C ALA A 94 0.56 2.90 2.60
N ARG A 95 -0.11 3.92 3.10
CA ARG A 95 0.20 4.47 4.42
C ARG A 95 -0.05 3.32 5.39
N PRO A 96 0.86 2.97 6.32
CA PRO A 96 0.51 1.99 7.34
C PRO A 96 -0.76 2.49 8.06
N PRO A 97 -1.73 1.59 8.36
CA PRO A 97 -2.82 1.96 9.25
C PRO A 97 -2.17 2.48 10.52
N SER A 98 -2.58 3.70 10.90
CA SER A 98 -2.13 4.39 12.11
C SER A 98 -2.04 3.37 13.24
N ALA A 99 -0.85 3.23 13.84
CA ALA A 99 -0.71 2.46 15.06
C ALA A 99 -1.81 2.91 16.01
N THR A 100 -2.77 2.02 16.28
CA THR A 100 -3.76 2.23 17.32
C THR A 100 -2.98 2.43 18.60
N THR A 101 -2.87 3.68 19.05
CA THR A 101 -2.41 3.99 20.39
C THR A 101 -3.48 3.45 21.34
N SER A 102 -3.40 2.17 21.68
CA SER A 102 -3.99 1.65 22.90
C SER A 102 -3.20 2.28 24.05
N GLY A 103 -3.65 3.44 24.51
CA GLY A 103 -3.11 4.07 25.71
C GLY A 103 -3.38 3.17 26.92
N PRO A 104 -2.38 2.83 27.74
CA PRO A 104 -2.65 2.14 28.99
C PRO A 104 -3.25 3.13 30.00
N SER A 105 -4.26 2.64 30.73
CA SER A 105 -4.91 3.30 31.86
C SER A 105 -3.90 3.87 32.86
N ALA A 106 -4.19 5.08 33.33
CA ALA A 106 -3.41 5.82 34.33
C ALA A 106 -3.15 4.99 35.60
N GLY A 107 -1.89 4.63 35.83
CA GLY A 107 -1.34 4.21 37.11
C GLY A 107 -0.13 5.08 37.40
N SER A 108 -0.21 5.91 38.44
CA SER A 108 0.81 6.86 38.86
C SER A 108 2.07 6.17 39.40
N VAL A 109 3.24 6.41 38.80
CA VAL A 109 4.53 6.30 39.50
C VAL A 109 5.45 7.43 39.03
N SER A 110 5.93 8.18 40.01
CA SER A 110 6.93 9.24 39.98
C SER A 110 8.28 8.75 39.41
N GLY A 111 8.90 9.53 38.51
CA GLY A 111 10.26 9.23 38.04
C GLY A 111 10.70 10.12 36.88
N SER A 112 11.76 10.89 37.10
CA SER A 112 12.35 11.88 36.22
C SER A 112 13.10 11.29 35.01
N ARG A 113 12.85 11.85 33.80
CA ARG A 113 13.81 12.17 32.71
C ARG A 113 13.07 12.62 31.43
N PRO A 114 13.48 13.71 30.76
CA PRO A 114 12.84 14.16 29.52
C PRO A 114 13.39 13.38 28.31
N TYR A 115 12.52 12.72 27.54
CA TYR A 115 12.86 12.20 26.22
C TYR A 115 12.31 13.16 25.17
N SER A 116 13.17 14.00 24.59
CA SER A 116 12.81 14.83 23.44
C SER A 116 12.60 13.93 22.22
N ARG A 117 11.38 13.89 21.66
CA ARG A 117 11.15 13.42 20.29
C ARG A 117 10.67 14.59 19.44
N SER A 118 11.61 15.36 18.92
CA SER A 118 11.39 16.20 17.75
C SER A 118 11.44 15.30 16.51
N ARG A 119 10.27 14.99 15.93
CA ARG A 119 10.19 14.36 14.60
C ARG A 119 9.81 15.44 13.59
N THR A 120 10.83 16.02 12.97
CA THR A 120 10.66 16.92 11.81
C THR A 120 10.31 16.06 10.60
N LEU A 121 9.08 16.14 10.12
CA LEU A 121 8.67 15.62 8.82
C LEU A 121 8.82 16.75 7.79
N ARG A 122 9.87 16.68 6.98
CA ARG A 122 10.00 17.30 5.64
C ARG A 122 10.26 16.13 4.70
N GLY A 123 9.66 15.99 3.54
CA GLY A 123 8.66 16.76 2.81
C GLY A 123 8.18 15.87 1.65
N CYS A 124 7.30 16.44 0.84
CA CYS A 124 6.61 15.85 -0.31
C CYS A 124 7.44 14.97 -1.26
#